data_AF-A0A6P9CDT5-F1
#
_entry.id   AF-A0A6P9CDT5-F1
#
_cell.length_a   1.000
_cell.length_b   1.000
_cell.length_c   1.000
_cell.angle_alpha   90.00
_cell.angle_beta   90.00
_cell.angle_gamma   90.00
#
_symmetry.space_group_name_H-M   'P 1'
#
loop_
_entity.id
_entity.type
_entity.pdbx_description
1 polymer ?
#
loop_
_entity_poly.entity_id
_entity_poly.type
_entity_poly.pdbx_seq_one_letter_code
_entity_poly.pdbx_strand_id
1 'polypeptide(L)'
;MNGACAGRREAPRKDPVTARLPPEEFKPRPFRLREAAGPQDPFARSAPMALLWSGGRSLLPPRVAALAVRASSWWAHVEMGPPDPILGVTEAFKRDGSAKKMNLGVGAYRDDNGKPHVLNCVRKAEAQIAAKKMDKEYLPISGLADFNKASAELALGETNEVIQSGRYITVQTISGTGSLRVGANFLQRFFTSSRDVFLPKPSWGNHTPIFRDAGMQLQSYRYYDPKTCGFDFTGALEDISKIPERSIILFHACAHNPTGVDPRPEQWKELAVAVKKRNLFAFFDMAYQGFASGDINRDSWAVRHFIEQGINIVLSQSYAKNMGLYGERVGAFTVICKDSEEAKRVESQLKILIRPMYSNPPINGARIASIILNSPDLRKEWLAEVKGMADRIIGMRTQLVANLKKEGSSHNWQHITDQIGMFCFTGLKPEQVERLTKEFSVYMTKDGRISVAGLTSSNVAYLAHAIHQVSK
;
A
#
# COMPACT_ATOMS: atom_id res chain seq x y z
N MET A 1 32.92 65.50 13.34
CA MET A 1 33.03 66.05 14.71
C MET A 1 32.84 64.89 15.67
N ASN A 2 33.94 64.27 16.09
CA ASN A 2 34.54 64.34 17.45
C ASN A 2 33.75 63.48 18.46
N GLY A 3 34.34 62.55 19.21
CA GLY A 3 35.74 62.31 19.49
C GLY A 3 35.96 60.99 20.25
N ALA A 4 37.24 60.68 20.46
CA ALA A 4 37.81 59.50 21.09
C ALA A 4 37.53 59.40 22.61
N CYS A 5 37.62 58.18 23.17
CA CYS A 5 38.48 57.93 24.35
C CYS A 5 38.63 56.43 24.68
N ALA A 6 39.75 56.14 25.33
CA ALA A 6 40.36 54.83 25.56
C ALA A 6 39.84 54.05 26.79
N GLY A 7 40.02 52.72 26.70
CA GLY A 7 40.43 51.75 27.71
C GLY A 7 40.07 51.89 29.20
N ARG A 8 39.43 50.84 29.74
CA ARG A 8 39.63 50.38 31.12
C ARG A 8 39.42 48.86 31.23
N ARG A 9 40.34 48.22 31.98
CA ARG A 9 40.34 46.80 32.38
C ARG A 9 39.32 46.57 33.50
N GLU A 10 38.60 45.45 33.47
CA GLU A 10 37.88 44.91 34.64
C GLU A 10 38.26 43.44 34.89
N ALA A 11 38.34 43.12 36.19
CA ALA A 11 38.77 41.86 36.79
C ALA A 11 37.60 40.84 36.90
N PRO A 12 37.86 39.55 37.18
CA PRO A 12 36.90 38.47 36.95
C PRO A 12 35.86 38.35 38.08
N ARG A 13 34.59 38.16 37.71
CA ARG A 13 33.52 37.84 38.66
C ARG A 13 33.34 36.32 38.79
N LYS A 14 33.23 35.88 40.06
CA LYS A 14 33.07 34.51 40.53
C LYS A 14 31.67 33.96 40.24
N ASP A 15 31.61 32.67 39.92
CA ASP A 15 30.40 31.85 39.76
C ASP A 15 29.59 31.71 41.06
N PRO A 16 28.25 31.64 40.99
CA PRO A 16 27.43 31.05 42.04
C PRO A 16 27.06 29.59 41.73
N VAL A 17 27.36 28.76 42.72
CA VAL A 17 27.06 27.34 42.89
C VAL A 17 25.58 27.02 42.67
N THR A 18 25.28 26.06 41.79
CA THR A 18 23.96 25.42 41.68
C THR A 18 23.89 24.23 42.64
N ALA A 19 23.02 24.32 43.65
CA ALA A 19 22.71 23.21 44.55
C ALA A 19 21.89 22.15 43.80
N ARG A 20 22.43 20.92 43.70
CA ARG A 20 21.73 19.74 43.18
C ARG A 20 20.90 19.12 44.30
N LEU A 21 19.59 18.96 44.08
CA LEU A 21 18.74 18.08 44.88
C LEU A 21 19.00 16.60 44.49
N PRO A 22 19.04 15.65 45.44
CA PRO A 22 19.19 14.24 45.12
C PRO A 22 17.89 13.64 44.54
N PRO A 23 17.98 12.63 43.66
CA PRO A 23 16.81 11.97 43.08
C PRO A 23 16.14 11.02 44.08
N GLU A 24 14.81 11.07 44.18
CA GLU A 24 13.99 10.11 44.92
C GLU A 24 14.04 8.71 44.28
N GLU A 25 14.23 7.68 45.11
CA GLU A 25 14.12 6.27 44.73
C GLU A 25 12.66 5.88 44.46
N PHE A 26 12.35 5.55 43.21
CA PHE A 26 11.07 4.95 42.82
C PHE A 26 11.07 3.45 43.17
N LYS A 27 10.36 3.05 44.25
CA LYS A 27 10.08 1.64 44.54
C LYS A 27 8.79 1.18 43.82
N PRO A 28 8.82 0.15 42.97
CA PRO A 28 7.60 -0.38 42.35
C PRO A 28 6.81 -1.23 43.35
N ARG A 29 5.48 -1.02 43.42
CA ARG A 29 4.56 -1.89 44.18
C ARG A 29 4.27 -3.18 43.38
N PRO A 30 4.13 -4.34 44.04
CA PRO A 30 3.84 -5.59 43.34
C PRO A 30 2.37 -5.66 42.88
N PHE A 31 2.20 -6.11 41.63
CA PHE A 31 0.92 -6.40 40.99
C PHE A 31 0.35 -7.71 41.57
N ARG A 32 -0.85 -7.69 42.16
CA ARG A 32 -1.58 -8.92 42.55
C ARG A 32 -2.44 -9.41 41.38
N LEU A 33 -2.13 -10.59 40.86
CA LEU A 33 -3.02 -11.37 40.00
C LEU A 33 -4.20 -11.88 40.84
N ARG A 34 -5.44 -11.57 40.42
CA ARG A 34 -6.65 -12.28 40.89
C ARG A 34 -6.89 -13.45 39.93
N GLU A 35 -6.82 -14.66 40.47
CA GLU A 35 -7.30 -15.88 39.81
C GLU A 35 -8.84 -15.82 39.70
N ALA A 36 -9.37 -16.05 38.50
CA ALA A 36 -10.79 -16.23 38.26
C ALA A 36 -11.12 -17.73 38.28
N ALA A 37 -12.04 -18.11 39.17
CA ALA A 37 -12.58 -19.46 39.29
C ALA A 37 -13.45 -19.83 38.07
N GLY A 38 -13.22 -21.00 37.50
CA GLY A 38 -14.10 -21.60 36.49
C GLY A 38 -15.30 -22.31 37.13
N PRO A 39 -16.42 -22.48 36.40
CA PRO A 39 -17.61 -23.14 36.94
C PRO A 39 -17.50 -24.68 36.90
N GLN A 40 -18.00 -25.31 37.95
CA GLN A 40 -18.14 -26.75 38.15
C GLN A 40 -19.41 -27.28 37.45
N ASP A 41 -19.31 -28.46 36.86
CA ASP A 41 -20.42 -29.26 36.32
C ASP A 41 -20.65 -30.48 37.25
N PRO A 42 -21.88 -30.75 37.76
CA PRO A 42 -22.12 -31.82 38.71
C PRO A 42 -22.97 -32.95 38.09
N PHE A 43 -22.36 -34.08 37.73
CA PHE A 43 -23.09 -35.36 37.73
C PHE A 43 -22.18 -36.52 38.14
N ALA A 44 -22.39 -36.97 39.38
CA ALA A 44 -21.87 -38.20 39.94
C ALA A 44 -22.88 -39.35 39.72
N ARG A 45 -22.40 -40.54 39.36
CA ARG A 45 -23.05 -41.83 39.70
C ARG A 45 -21.99 -42.92 39.97
N SER A 46 -21.93 -43.31 41.24
CA SER A 46 -21.75 -44.65 41.86
C SER A 46 -21.82 -45.87 40.91
N ALA A 47 -21.17 -47.04 41.11
CA ALA A 47 -20.88 -47.82 42.33
C ALA A 47 -19.98 -49.07 41.96
N PRO A 48 -19.66 -50.04 42.86
CA PRO A 48 -18.31 -50.63 43.01
C PRO A 48 -18.22 -52.17 42.78
N MET A 49 -17.01 -52.75 42.76
CA MET A 49 -16.61 -53.88 43.64
C MET A 49 -15.18 -54.38 43.34
N ALA A 50 -14.52 -54.82 44.41
CA ALA A 50 -13.17 -55.35 44.47
C ALA A 50 -13.06 -56.83 44.07
N LEU A 51 -11.88 -57.26 43.63
CA LEU A 51 -11.35 -58.58 43.99
C LEU A 51 -9.82 -58.58 44.00
N LEU A 52 -9.27 -59.13 45.08
CA LEU A 52 -7.86 -59.33 45.38
C LEU A 52 -7.26 -60.44 44.49
N TRP A 53 -6.03 -60.27 44.00
CA TRP A 53 -5.05 -61.35 44.09
C TRP A 53 -3.60 -60.87 44.07
N SER A 54 -2.80 -61.67 44.75
CA SER A 54 -1.43 -61.51 45.24
C SER A 54 -0.34 -61.75 44.19
N GLY A 55 0.83 -61.14 44.39
CA GLY A 55 2.10 -61.79 44.03
C GLY A 55 3.19 -60.87 43.48
N GLY A 56 4.37 -60.94 44.10
CA GLY A 56 5.64 -60.67 43.41
C GLY A 56 6.28 -59.31 43.67
N ARG A 57 7.08 -59.22 44.74
CA ARG A 57 8.14 -58.20 44.87
C ARG A 57 9.22 -58.49 43.83
N SER A 58 9.43 -57.54 42.91
CA SER A 58 10.65 -57.42 42.10
C SER A 58 11.18 -56.00 42.27
N LEU A 59 12.35 -55.90 42.91
CA LEU A 59 13.10 -54.67 43.11
C LEU A 59 13.75 -54.28 41.77
N LEU A 60 13.11 -53.37 41.03
CA LEU A 60 13.75 -52.64 39.92
C LEU A 60 14.38 -51.36 40.48
N PRO A 61 15.61 -51.00 40.08
CA PRO A 61 16.25 -49.77 40.54
C PRO A 61 15.47 -48.56 40.03
N PRO A 62 15.53 -47.40 40.72
CA PRO A 62 14.88 -46.20 40.24
C PRO A 62 15.51 -45.82 38.91
N ARG A 63 14.80 -46.08 37.81
CA ARG A 63 15.07 -45.39 36.55
C ARG A 63 14.86 -43.92 36.88
N VAL A 64 15.98 -43.20 37.03
CA VAL A 64 16.02 -41.76 36.87
C VAL A 64 15.31 -41.51 35.55
N ALA A 65 14.05 -41.09 35.63
CA ALA A 65 13.37 -40.51 34.50
C ALA A 65 14.19 -39.27 34.20
N ALA A 66 15.16 -39.42 33.28
CA ALA A 66 15.72 -38.29 32.58
C ALA A 66 14.49 -37.61 31.98
N LEU A 67 14.01 -36.57 32.67
CA LEU A 67 13.18 -35.54 32.08
C LEU A 67 13.99 -35.10 30.88
N ALA A 68 13.66 -35.68 29.73
CA ALA A 68 14.07 -35.15 28.45
C ALA A 68 13.48 -33.75 28.47
N VAL A 69 14.29 -32.78 28.87
CA VAL A 69 14.06 -31.38 28.61
C VAL A 69 13.99 -31.35 27.09
N ARG A 70 12.78 -31.52 26.54
CA ARG A 70 12.52 -31.16 25.15
C ARG A 70 13.04 -29.73 25.09
N ALA A 71 14.11 -29.52 24.35
CA ALA A 71 14.68 -28.21 24.15
C ALA A 71 13.56 -27.34 23.56
N SER A 72 12.84 -26.64 24.42
CA SER A 72 11.77 -25.76 24.04
C SER A 72 12.45 -24.55 23.42
N SER A 73 12.53 -24.52 22.09
CA SER A 73 12.94 -23.33 21.39
C SER A 73 11.88 -22.25 21.62
N TRP A 74 12.33 -21.00 21.82
CA TRP A 74 11.44 -19.83 21.87
C TRP A 74 10.46 -19.79 20.70
N TRP A 75 10.86 -20.36 19.55
CA TRP A 75 10.13 -20.30 18.29
C TRP A 75 9.45 -21.61 17.90
N ALA A 76 9.42 -22.62 18.80
CA ALA A 76 8.86 -23.94 18.48
C ALA A 76 7.36 -23.91 18.09
N HIS A 77 6.65 -22.85 18.45
CA HIS A 77 5.23 -22.65 18.16
C HIS A 77 4.97 -21.70 16.99
N VAL A 78 6.02 -21.14 16.36
CA VAL A 78 5.86 -20.22 15.23
C VAL A 78 5.60 -21.04 13.97
N GLU A 79 4.37 -20.98 13.47
CA GLU A 79 3.97 -21.67 12.24
C GLU A 79 4.56 -20.99 10.99
N MET A 80 4.80 -21.79 9.95
CA MET A 80 5.21 -21.27 8.64
C MET A 80 4.07 -20.43 8.05
N GLY A 81 4.35 -19.17 7.72
CA GLY A 81 3.38 -18.31 7.04
C GLY A 81 2.98 -18.86 5.67
N PRO A 82 1.77 -18.54 5.17
CA PRO A 82 1.36 -18.96 3.84
C PRO A 82 2.25 -18.30 2.77
N PRO A 83 2.59 -18.98 1.66
CA PRO A 83 3.31 -18.37 0.55
C PRO A 83 2.55 -17.16 -0.02
N ASP A 84 3.26 -16.08 -0.34
CA ASP A 84 2.65 -14.93 -1.03
C ASP A 84 2.18 -15.38 -2.44
N PRO A 85 0.88 -15.24 -2.76
CA PRO A 85 0.32 -15.72 -4.02
C PRO A 85 0.96 -15.12 -5.28
N ILE A 86 1.57 -13.93 -5.20
CA ILE A 86 2.25 -13.26 -6.31
C ILE A 86 3.71 -13.70 -6.40
N LEU A 87 4.41 -13.82 -5.27
CA LEU A 87 5.80 -14.26 -5.24
C LEU A 87 5.94 -15.71 -5.71
N GLY A 88 5.04 -16.60 -5.27
CA GLY A 88 5.05 -18.00 -5.70
C GLY A 88 4.95 -18.18 -7.23
N VAL A 89 4.15 -17.33 -7.91
CA VAL A 89 4.05 -17.31 -9.37
C VAL A 89 5.38 -16.91 -10.02
N THR A 90 6.06 -15.90 -9.48
CA THR A 90 7.36 -15.44 -10.02
C THR A 90 8.47 -16.48 -9.81
N GLU A 91 8.47 -17.18 -8.67
CA GLU A 91 9.43 -18.26 -8.41
C GLU A 91 9.22 -19.45 -9.34
N ALA A 92 7.97 -19.86 -9.56
CA ALA A 92 7.64 -20.93 -10.52
C ALA A 92 8.10 -20.55 -11.94
N PHE A 93 7.81 -19.32 -12.38
CA PHE A 93 8.31 -18.78 -13.65
C PHE A 93 9.85 -18.82 -13.76
N LYS A 94 10.58 -18.53 -12.68
CA LYS A 94 12.05 -18.56 -12.70
C LYS A 94 12.59 -19.98 -12.89
N ARG A 95 11.93 -21.00 -12.32
CA ARG A 95 12.32 -22.41 -12.43
C ARG A 95 12.00 -23.04 -13.79
N ASP A 96 11.08 -22.47 -14.55
CA ASP A 96 10.69 -22.97 -15.87
C ASP A 96 11.83 -22.80 -16.90
N GLY A 97 12.18 -23.87 -17.62
CA GLY A 97 13.19 -23.86 -18.69
C GLY A 97 12.66 -23.50 -20.08
N SER A 98 11.35 -23.33 -20.24
CA SER A 98 10.72 -23.01 -21.53
C SER A 98 11.20 -21.67 -22.09
N ALA A 99 11.57 -21.65 -23.37
CA ALA A 99 11.94 -20.42 -24.09
C ALA A 99 10.74 -19.48 -24.33
N LYS A 100 9.51 -19.99 -24.21
CA LYS A 100 8.26 -19.24 -24.43
C LYS A 100 7.59 -18.78 -23.13
N LYS A 101 8.23 -18.98 -21.98
CA LYS A 101 7.64 -18.64 -20.68
C LYS A 101 7.31 -17.14 -20.56
N MET A 102 6.17 -16.83 -19.96
CA MET A 102 5.71 -15.45 -19.73
C MET A 102 5.42 -15.24 -18.24
N ASN A 103 5.94 -14.14 -17.67
CA ASN A 103 5.58 -13.73 -16.31
C ASN A 103 4.56 -12.60 -16.36
N LEU A 104 3.29 -12.97 -16.17
CA LEU A 104 2.17 -12.04 -16.04
C LEU A 104 1.74 -11.87 -14.57
N GLY A 105 2.52 -12.37 -13.61
CA GLY A 105 2.30 -12.15 -12.18
C GLY A 105 3.00 -10.89 -11.64
N VAL A 106 4.00 -10.36 -12.35
CA VAL A 106 4.89 -9.30 -11.84
C VAL A 106 4.20 -7.95 -11.67
N GLY A 107 4.34 -7.34 -10.48
CA GLY A 107 3.76 -6.04 -10.13
C GLY A 107 4.59 -4.81 -10.53
N ALA A 108 5.35 -4.87 -11.63
CA ALA A 108 6.23 -3.79 -12.08
C ALA A 108 6.25 -3.67 -13.61
N TYR A 109 6.39 -2.44 -14.10
CA TYR A 109 6.50 -2.15 -15.52
C TYR A 109 7.74 -2.82 -16.14
N ARG A 110 7.62 -3.21 -17.41
CA ARG A 110 8.71 -3.69 -18.27
C ARG A 110 8.65 -2.97 -19.60
N ASP A 111 9.80 -2.83 -20.24
CA ASP A 111 9.87 -2.37 -21.64
C ASP A 111 9.38 -3.47 -22.61
N ASP A 112 9.39 -3.17 -23.91
CA ASP A 112 8.94 -4.11 -24.95
C ASP A 112 9.89 -5.30 -25.16
N ASN A 113 11.03 -5.33 -24.46
CA ASN A 113 11.95 -6.47 -24.40
C ASN A 113 11.77 -7.28 -23.11
N GLY A 114 10.74 -6.96 -22.30
CA GLY A 114 10.47 -7.61 -21.02
C GLY A 114 11.50 -7.29 -19.92
N LYS A 115 12.28 -6.21 -20.05
CA LYS A 115 13.31 -5.81 -19.09
C LYS A 115 12.82 -4.74 -18.12
N PRO A 116 13.38 -4.66 -16.89
CA PRO A 116 13.16 -3.52 -16.01
C PRO A 116 13.50 -2.21 -16.71
N HIS A 117 12.70 -1.18 -16.49
CA HIS A 117 12.84 0.11 -17.16
C HIS A 117 13.11 1.21 -16.13
N VAL A 118 14.24 1.90 -16.27
CA VAL A 118 14.61 3.09 -15.49
C VAL A 118 14.45 4.30 -16.39
N LEU A 119 13.64 5.26 -15.99
CA LEU A 119 13.36 6.48 -16.74
C LEU A 119 14.63 7.32 -16.92
N ASN A 120 14.77 8.00 -18.06
CA ASN A 120 15.93 8.86 -18.30
C ASN A 120 15.91 10.08 -17.37
N CYS A 121 14.73 10.62 -17.05
CA CYS A 121 14.60 11.71 -16.08
C CYS A 121 15.13 11.29 -14.69
N VAL A 122 14.96 10.02 -14.31
CA VAL A 122 15.51 9.44 -13.07
C VAL A 122 17.02 9.36 -13.14
N ARG A 123 17.59 8.80 -14.22
CA ARG A 123 19.06 8.74 -14.39
C ARG A 123 19.71 10.12 -14.36
N LYS A 124 19.07 11.11 -14.98
CA LYS A 124 19.53 12.52 -14.96
C LYS A 124 19.49 13.10 -13.54
N ALA A 125 18.42 12.87 -12.80
CA ALA A 125 18.31 13.31 -11.41
C ALA A 125 19.36 12.64 -10.51
N GLU A 126 19.59 11.33 -10.67
CA GLU A 126 20.66 10.60 -9.96
C GLU A 126 22.04 11.19 -10.22
N ALA A 127 22.36 11.47 -11.50
CA ALA A 127 23.62 12.10 -11.88
C ALA A 127 23.79 13.49 -11.24
N GLN A 128 22.72 14.30 -11.19
CA GLN A 128 22.75 15.60 -10.50
C GLN A 128 22.97 15.47 -9.00
N ILE A 129 22.37 14.48 -8.33
CA ILE A 129 22.57 14.23 -6.90
C ILE A 129 24.03 13.85 -6.63
N ALA A 130 24.58 12.93 -7.43
CA ALA A 130 25.96 12.48 -7.29
C ALA A 130 26.97 13.63 -7.49
N ALA A 131 26.74 14.46 -8.51
CA ALA A 131 27.59 15.62 -8.80
C ALA A 131 27.61 16.66 -7.66
N LYS A 132 26.49 16.83 -6.95
CA LYS A 132 26.36 17.75 -5.81
C LYS A 132 27.07 17.27 -4.53
N LYS A 133 27.51 16.01 -4.45
CA LYS A 133 28.17 15.41 -3.28
C LYS A 133 27.43 15.67 -1.96
N MET A 134 26.10 15.58 -2.01
CA MET A 134 25.24 15.86 -0.86
C MET A 134 25.50 14.89 0.30
N ASP A 135 25.35 15.37 1.54
CA ASP A 135 25.43 14.54 2.74
C ASP A 135 24.35 13.44 2.80
N LYS A 136 24.46 12.58 3.81
CA LYS A 136 23.49 11.52 4.14
C LYS A 136 22.93 11.69 5.55
N GLU A 137 22.78 12.93 6.00
CA GLU A 137 22.20 13.22 7.31
C GLU A 137 20.73 12.80 7.36
N TYR A 138 20.22 12.63 8.58
CA TYR A 138 18.82 12.31 8.79
C TYR A 138 17.90 13.40 8.21
N LEU A 139 16.82 12.95 7.54
CA LEU A 139 15.72 13.84 7.23
C LEU A 139 14.93 14.20 8.50
N PRO A 140 14.16 15.30 8.48
CA PRO A 140 13.06 15.49 9.41
C PRO A 140 12.12 14.27 9.43
N ILE A 141 11.39 14.07 10.53
CA ILE A 141 10.43 12.96 10.66
C ILE A 141 9.36 13.01 9.54
N SER A 142 8.94 14.21 9.13
CA SER A 142 8.02 14.43 8.03
C SER A 142 8.65 14.22 6.64
N GLY A 143 9.97 14.06 6.55
CA GLY A 143 10.73 13.86 5.32
C GLY A 143 11.24 15.14 4.68
N LEU A 144 11.54 15.05 3.38
CA LEU A 144 12.09 16.15 2.59
C LEU A 144 10.99 17.15 2.23
N ALA A 145 11.06 18.39 2.74
CA ALA A 145 10.01 19.40 2.59
C ALA A 145 9.65 19.70 1.13
N ASP A 146 10.65 19.87 0.25
CA ASP A 146 10.44 20.15 -1.17
C ASP A 146 9.73 18.98 -1.90
N PHE A 147 10.01 17.74 -1.48
CA PHE A 147 9.30 16.57 -1.99
C PHE A 147 7.85 16.55 -1.52
N ASN A 148 7.59 16.83 -0.22
CA ASN A 148 6.24 16.82 0.33
C ASN A 148 5.34 17.85 -0.36
N LYS A 149 5.85 19.06 -0.57
CA LYS A 149 5.16 20.13 -1.30
C LYS A 149 4.86 19.70 -2.74
N ALA A 150 5.88 19.29 -3.49
CA ALA A 150 5.72 18.87 -4.88
C ALA A 150 4.80 17.64 -5.05
N SER A 151 4.76 16.74 -4.05
CA SER A 151 3.86 15.59 -4.02
C SER A 151 2.41 16.01 -3.86
N ALA A 152 2.14 16.97 -2.97
CA ALA A 152 0.79 17.54 -2.80
C ALA A 152 0.32 18.27 -4.05
N GLU A 153 1.17 19.10 -4.65
CA GLU A 153 0.88 19.84 -5.88
C GLU A 153 0.60 18.91 -7.06
N LEU A 154 1.36 17.81 -7.18
CA LEU A 154 1.10 16.79 -8.20
C LEU A 154 -0.30 16.18 -8.05
N ALA A 155 -0.70 15.82 -6.83
CA ALA A 155 -2.01 15.24 -6.57
C ALA A 155 -3.15 16.24 -6.80
N LEU A 156 -3.08 17.41 -6.17
CA LEU A 156 -4.19 18.34 -6.03
C LEU A 156 -4.26 19.38 -7.15
N GLY A 157 -3.15 19.63 -7.84
CA GLY A 157 -2.99 20.75 -8.77
C GLY A 157 -2.47 22.00 -8.06
N GLU A 158 -1.54 22.70 -8.70
CA GLU A 158 -0.83 23.86 -8.13
C GLU A 158 -1.75 25.03 -7.77
N THR A 159 -2.88 25.18 -8.46
CA THR A 159 -3.86 26.25 -8.26
C THR A 159 -5.03 25.87 -7.35
N ASN A 160 -5.00 24.67 -6.74
CA ASN A 160 -6.09 24.19 -5.90
C ASN A 160 -6.21 25.02 -4.61
N GLU A 161 -7.44 25.31 -4.16
CA GLU A 161 -7.65 26.13 -2.95
C GLU A 161 -7.04 25.50 -1.70
N VAL A 162 -6.95 24.16 -1.63
CA VAL A 162 -6.30 23.46 -0.51
C VAL A 162 -4.83 23.86 -0.40
N ILE A 163 -4.15 23.97 -1.56
CA ILE A 163 -2.74 24.37 -1.63
C ILE A 163 -2.61 25.83 -1.21
N GLN A 164 -3.48 26.71 -1.71
CA GLN A 164 -3.44 28.15 -1.43
C GLN A 164 -3.75 28.49 0.02
N SER A 165 -4.73 27.84 0.62
CA SER A 165 -5.14 28.05 2.02
C SER A 165 -4.20 27.35 3.02
N GLY A 166 -3.37 26.42 2.56
CA GLY A 166 -2.48 25.64 3.43
C GLY A 166 -3.24 24.70 4.38
N ARG A 167 -4.49 24.34 4.07
CA ARG A 167 -5.32 23.45 4.90
C ARG A 167 -5.01 21.97 4.69
N TYR A 168 -3.74 21.63 4.48
CA TYR A 168 -3.29 20.25 4.30
C TYR A 168 -1.97 20.01 5.01
N ILE A 169 -1.68 18.74 5.29
CA ILE A 169 -0.33 18.29 5.63
C ILE A 169 0.04 17.09 4.80
N THR A 170 1.26 17.10 4.26
CA THR A 170 1.88 15.98 3.55
C THR A 170 3.14 15.54 4.27
N VAL A 171 3.26 14.23 4.53
CA VAL A 171 4.48 13.62 5.07
C VAL A 171 5.00 12.56 4.10
N GLN A 172 6.32 12.50 3.93
CA GLN A 172 6.98 11.45 3.16
C GLN A 172 6.86 10.12 3.90
N THR A 173 6.62 9.05 3.13
CA THR A 173 6.43 7.69 3.66
C THR A 173 7.18 6.65 2.83
N ILE A 174 7.25 5.42 3.35
CA ILE A 174 7.90 4.28 2.71
C ILE A 174 7.00 3.74 1.57
N SER A 175 6.92 4.51 0.48
CA SER A 175 6.02 4.26 -0.65
C SER A 175 4.54 4.22 -0.25
N GLY A 176 3.68 3.76 -1.16
CA GLY A 176 2.23 3.67 -0.91
C GLY A 176 1.90 2.75 0.27
N THR A 177 2.62 1.63 0.43
CA THR A 177 2.44 0.74 1.59
C THR A 177 2.70 1.45 2.92
N GLY A 178 3.79 2.22 3.01
CA GLY A 178 4.10 3.02 4.19
C GLY A 178 3.06 4.11 4.43
N SER A 179 2.61 4.77 3.36
CA SER A 179 1.53 5.76 3.40
C SER A 179 0.23 5.19 3.98
N LEU A 180 -0.23 4.07 3.44
CA LEU A 180 -1.40 3.34 3.93
C LEU A 180 -1.24 2.93 5.40
N ARG A 181 -0.06 2.42 5.80
CA ARG A 181 0.20 2.00 7.17
C ARG A 181 0.18 3.19 8.15
N VAL A 182 0.83 4.30 7.80
CA VAL A 182 0.80 5.54 8.60
C VAL A 182 -0.63 6.05 8.71
N GLY A 183 -1.36 6.13 7.59
CA GLY A 183 -2.76 6.54 7.56
C GLY A 183 -3.66 5.62 8.39
N ALA A 184 -3.50 4.30 8.31
CA ALA A 184 -4.26 3.34 9.10
C ALA A 184 -4.01 3.51 10.62
N ASN A 185 -2.77 3.76 11.02
CA ASN A 185 -2.42 4.00 12.43
C ASN A 185 -2.93 5.36 12.92
N PHE A 186 -2.93 6.37 12.05
CA PHE A 186 -3.53 7.67 12.33
C PHE A 186 -5.05 7.55 12.55
N LEU A 187 -5.75 6.84 11.66
CA LEU A 187 -7.17 6.59 11.81
C LEU A 187 -7.49 5.73 13.04
N GLN A 188 -6.70 4.69 13.31
CA GLN A 188 -6.89 3.89 14.52
C GLN A 188 -6.77 4.74 15.79
N ARG A 189 -5.80 5.66 15.85
CA ARG A 189 -5.60 6.47 17.04
C ARG A 189 -6.61 7.61 17.18
N PHE A 190 -6.93 8.31 16.09
CA PHE A 190 -7.63 9.60 16.15
C PHE A 190 -9.02 9.60 15.53
N PHE A 191 -9.34 8.66 14.65
CA PHE A 191 -10.68 8.54 14.09
C PHE A 191 -11.58 7.75 15.04
N THR A 192 -12.21 8.44 15.98
CA THR A 192 -13.01 7.82 17.06
C THR A 192 -14.41 7.39 16.62
N SER A 193 -14.86 7.84 15.45
CA SER A 193 -16.24 7.59 14.98
C SER A 193 -16.49 6.15 14.53
N SER A 194 -15.47 5.46 14.01
CA SER A 194 -15.61 4.11 13.47
C SER A 194 -14.27 3.37 13.48
N ARG A 195 -14.35 2.04 13.52
CA ARG A 195 -13.22 1.13 13.27
C ARG A 195 -13.33 0.43 11.92
N ASP A 196 -14.46 0.56 11.24
CA ASP A 196 -14.71 -0.10 9.96
C ASP A 196 -14.09 0.67 8.79
N VAL A 197 -13.32 -0.06 7.99
CA VAL A 197 -12.76 0.37 6.71
C VAL A 197 -13.40 -0.49 5.62
N PHE A 198 -14.18 0.15 4.76
CA PHE A 198 -14.85 -0.48 3.64
C PHE A 198 -13.93 -0.51 2.43
N LEU A 199 -13.56 -1.71 1.99
CA LEU A 199 -12.71 -1.94 0.81
C LEU A 199 -13.56 -2.33 -0.41
N PRO A 200 -13.16 -1.99 -1.65
CA PRO A 200 -13.83 -2.53 -2.82
C PRO A 200 -13.68 -4.05 -2.87
N LYS A 201 -14.65 -4.74 -3.48
CA LYS A 201 -14.59 -6.19 -3.69
C LYS A 201 -14.31 -6.54 -5.16
N PRO A 202 -13.15 -7.12 -5.49
CA PRO A 202 -11.95 -7.28 -4.65
C PRO A 202 -11.18 -5.96 -4.50
N SER A 203 -10.09 -5.97 -3.72
CA SER A 203 -9.13 -4.86 -3.60
C SER A 203 -7.69 -5.40 -3.61
N TRP A 204 -6.68 -4.53 -3.48
CA TRP A 204 -5.29 -4.96 -3.38
C TRP A 204 -5.10 -5.81 -2.11
N GLY A 205 -4.61 -7.04 -2.27
CA GLY A 205 -4.57 -8.02 -1.18
C GLY A 205 -3.86 -7.55 0.10
N ASN A 206 -2.93 -6.60 -0.01
CA ASN A 206 -2.21 -6.07 1.15
C ASN A 206 -2.99 -4.99 1.91
N HIS A 207 -4.10 -4.45 1.40
CA HIS A 207 -4.96 -3.56 2.18
C HIS A 207 -5.45 -4.25 3.45
N THR A 208 -5.90 -5.50 3.32
CA THR A 208 -6.40 -6.30 4.43
C THR A 208 -5.43 -6.37 5.61
N PRO A 209 -4.20 -6.93 5.47
CA PRO A 209 -3.25 -6.98 6.57
C PRO A 209 -2.80 -5.59 7.04
N ILE A 210 -2.65 -4.59 6.15
CA ILE A 210 -2.26 -3.23 6.58
C ILE A 210 -3.23 -2.65 7.61
N PHE A 211 -4.53 -2.70 7.32
CA PHE A 211 -5.55 -2.13 8.20
C PHE A 211 -5.81 -3.02 9.42
N ARG A 212 -5.87 -4.34 9.24
CA ARG A 212 -6.03 -5.30 10.35
C ARG A 212 -4.89 -5.17 11.36
N ASP A 213 -3.64 -5.16 10.90
CA ASP A 213 -2.46 -5.09 11.77
C ASP A 213 -2.26 -3.68 12.35
N ALA A 214 -2.98 -2.67 11.85
CA ALA A 214 -3.12 -1.37 12.48
C ALA A 214 -4.23 -1.31 13.54
N GLY A 215 -5.05 -2.37 13.68
CA GLY A 215 -6.15 -2.45 14.64
C GLY A 215 -7.52 -1.97 14.11
N MET A 216 -7.69 -1.93 12.79
CA MET A 216 -8.96 -1.57 12.13
C MET A 216 -9.76 -2.82 11.74
N GLN A 217 -11.06 -2.66 11.55
CA GLN A 217 -12.00 -3.69 11.08
C GLN A 217 -12.25 -3.54 9.59
N LEU A 218 -12.39 -4.65 8.88
CA LEU A 218 -12.53 -4.64 7.43
C LEU A 218 -13.93 -5.05 7.02
N GLN A 219 -14.51 -4.22 6.19
CA GLN A 219 -15.78 -4.46 5.51
C GLN A 219 -15.55 -4.37 4.00
N SER A 220 -16.57 -4.71 3.22
CA SER A 220 -16.49 -4.62 1.76
C SER A 220 -17.72 -3.98 1.15
N TYR A 221 -17.55 -3.31 0.01
CA TYR A 221 -18.62 -2.89 -0.89
C TYR A 221 -18.44 -3.52 -2.27
N ARG A 222 -19.54 -3.78 -2.98
CA ARG A 222 -19.51 -4.28 -4.36
C ARG A 222 -18.74 -3.32 -5.27
N TYR A 223 -17.98 -3.89 -6.20
CA TYR A 223 -17.13 -3.11 -7.11
C TYR A 223 -17.00 -3.81 -8.47
N TYR A 224 -16.40 -5.00 -8.49
CA TYR A 224 -16.22 -5.75 -9.72
C TYR A 224 -17.43 -6.64 -10.01
N ASP A 225 -17.97 -6.55 -11.22
CA ASP A 225 -18.99 -7.47 -11.72
C ASP A 225 -18.33 -8.62 -12.51
N PRO A 226 -18.31 -9.86 -11.99
CA PRO A 226 -17.71 -10.99 -12.69
C PRO A 226 -18.49 -11.41 -13.95
N LYS A 227 -19.73 -10.95 -14.15
CA LYS A 227 -20.52 -11.27 -15.35
C LYS A 227 -20.11 -10.42 -16.55
N THR A 228 -19.72 -9.16 -16.29
CA THR A 228 -19.34 -8.20 -17.33
C THR A 228 -17.85 -7.90 -17.36
N CYS A 229 -17.09 -8.38 -16.37
CA CYS A 229 -15.70 -7.99 -16.11
C CYS A 229 -15.52 -6.47 -15.95
N GLY A 230 -16.60 -5.76 -15.58
CA GLY A 230 -16.69 -4.31 -15.46
C GLY A 230 -17.04 -3.84 -14.05
N PHE A 231 -17.51 -2.59 -13.94
CA PHE A 231 -17.86 -1.96 -12.67
C PHE A 231 -19.33 -2.20 -12.33
N ASP A 232 -19.61 -2.87 -11.21
CA ASP A 232 -20.95 -3.00 -10.62
C ASP A 232 -21.37 -1.69 -9.96
N PHE A 233 -21.68 -0.68 -10.79
CA PHE A 233 -22.02 0.66 -10.31
C PHE A 233 -23.27 0.66 -9.43
N THR A 234 -24.32 -0.06 -9.86
CA THR A 234 -25.57 -0.13 -9.11
C THR A 234 -25.37 -0.77 -7.75
N GLY A 235 -24.66 -1.90 -7.69
CA GLY A 235 -24.34 -2.56 -6.43
C GLY A 235 -23.41 -1.75 -5.54
N ALA A 236 -22.39 -1.10 -6.12
CA ALA A 236 -21.50 -0.21 -5.39
C ALA A 236 -22.26 0.96 -4.74
N LEU A 237 -23.12 1.64 -5.51
CA LEU A 237 -23.89 2.78 -5.02
C LEU A 237 -24.90 2.35 -3.95
N GLU A 238 -25.56 1.21 -4.14
CA GLU A 238 -26.47 0.62 -3.15
C GLU A 238 -25.73 0.35 -1.83
N ASP A 239 -24.58 -0.33 -1.88
CA ASP A 239 -23.80 -0.64 -0.68
C ASP A 239 -23.31 0.63 0.02
N ILE A 240 -22.72 1.57 -0.73
CA ILE A 240 -22.20 2.83 -0.19
C ILE A 240 -23.32 3.65 0.44
N SER A 241 -24.52 3.66 -0.15
CA SER A 241 -25.69 4.33 0.41
C SER A 241 -26.19 3.71 1.72
N LYS A 242 -25.72 2.52 2.10
CA LYS A 242 -26.08 1.77 3.32
C LYS A 242 -24.94 1.67 4.34
N ILE A 243 -23.70 1.99 3.99
CA ILE A 243 -22.54 2.04 4.92
C ILE A 243 -22.88 2.91 6.14
N PRO A 244 -22.63 2.50 7.39
CA PRO A 244 -22.92 3.34 8.57
C PRO A 244 -22.24 4.72 8.47
N GLU A 245 -22.95 5.77 8.89
CA GLU A 245 -22.42 7.14 8.78
C GLU A 245 -21.10 7.28 9.54
N ARG A 246 -20.21 8.16 9.06
CA ARG A 246 -18.88 8.37 9.64
C ARG A 246 -18.00 7.12 9.65
N SER A 247 -18.29 6.11 8.83
CA SER A 247 -17.34 5.01 8.54
C SER A 247 -16.26 5.47 7.56
N ILE A 248 -15.17 4.70 7.50
CA ILE A 248 -14.08 4.94 6.55
C ILE A 248 -14.35 4.11 5.29
N ILE A 249 -14.21 4.74 4.13
CA ILE A 249 -14.28 4.06 2.83
C ILE A 249 -12.99 4.27 2.07
N LEU A 250 -12.40 3.16 1.59
CA LEU A 250 -11.21 3.20 0.75
C LEU A 250 -11.60 3.19 -0.73
N PHE A 251 -11.02 4.12 -1.48
CA PHE A 251 -11.11 4.19 -2.93
C PHE A 251 -9.72 4.03 -3.55
N HIS A 252 -9.65 3.33 -4.67
CA HIS A 252 -8.52 3.45 -5.58
C HIS A 252 -8.78 4.66 -6.47
N ALA A 253 -7.85 5.61 -6.53
CA ALA A 253 -8.05 6.85 -7.28
C ALA A 253 -8.22 6.59 -8.79
N CYS A 254 -7.45 5.65 -9.32
CA CYS A 254 -7.46 5.16 -10.70
C CYS A 254 -6.66 3.84 -10.78
N ALA A 255 -6.76 3.15 -11.92
CA ALA A 255 -6.17 1.86 -12.21
C ALA A 255 -6.34 0.87 -11.06
N HIS A 256 -7.60 0.54 -10.75
CA HIS A 256 -7.95 -0.36 -9.65
C HIS A 256 -7.10 -1.64 -9.67
N ASN A 257 -6.56 -2.00 -8.51
CA ASN A 257 -5.77 -3.21 -8.35
C ASN A 257 -6.59 -4.19 -7.52
N PRO A 258 -6.96 -5.37 -8.04
CA PRO A 258 -6.30 -6.05 -9.18
C PRO A 258 -7.01 -5.98 -10.54
N THR A 259 -8.19 -5.39 -10.62
CA THR A 259 -9.10 -5.63 -11.77
C THR A 259 -8.80 -4.77 -13.01
N GLY A 260 -8.22 -3.58 -12.82
CA GLY A 260 -8.13 -2.53 -13.83
C GLY A 260 -9.46 -1.83 -14.12
N VAL A 261 -10.56 -2.19 -13.46
CA VAL A 261 -11.87 -1.57 -13.67
C VAL A 261 -11.93 -0.27 -12.90
N ASP A 262 -12.26 0.85 -13.55
CA ASP A 262 -12.42 2.15 -12.88
C ASP A 262 -13.82 2.75 -13.13
N PRO A 263 -14.42 3.46 -12.15
CA PRO A 263 -15.61 4.25 -12.39
C PRO A 263 -15.35 5.40 -13.37
N ARG A 264 -16.33 5.70 -14.22
CA ARG A 264 -16.31 6.89 -15.09
C ARG A 264 -16.54 8.18 -14.30
N PRO A 265 -16.19 9.36 -14.83
CA PRO A 265 -16.41 10.63 -14.15
C PRO A 265 -17.86 10.84 -13.67
N GLU A 266 -18.84 10.44 -14.46
CA GLU A 266 -20.26 10.53 -14.10
C GLU A 266 -20.61 9.64 -12.90
N GLN A 267 -20.02 8.44 -12.83
CA GLN A 267 -20.21 7.52 -11.71
C GLN A 267 -19.52 8.05 -10.45
N TRP A 268 -18.31 8.59 -10.58
CA TRP A 268 -17.60 9.24 -9.47
C TRP A 268 -18.37 10.40 -8.87
N LYS A 269 -19.09 11.20 -9.67
CA LYS A 269 -19.99 12.26 -9.16
C LYS A 269 -21.06 11.70 -8.24
N GLU A 270 -21.74 10.64 -8.68
CA GLU A 270 -22.78 9.98 -7.88
C GLU A 270 -22.22 9.35 -6.59
N LEU A 271 -21.03 8.75 -6.67
CA LEU A 271 -20.32 8.22 -5.51
C LEU A 271 -19.95 9.33 -4.52
N ALA A 272 -19.48 10.49 -5.00
CA ALA A 272 -19.17 11.64 -4.15
C ALA A 272 -20.43 12.17 -3.44
N VAL A 273 -21.57 12.23 -4.15
CA VAL A 273 -22.87 12.61 -3.58
C VAL A 273 -23.27 11.64 -2.45
N ALA A 274 -23.16 10.33 -2.68
CA ALA A 274 -23.48 9.32 -1.67
C ALA A 274 -22.54 9.41 -0.44
N VAL A 275 -21.23 9.54 -0.67
CA VAL A 275 -20.21 9.70 0.39
C VAL A 275 -20.50 10.95 1.23
N LYS A 276 -20.80 12.08 0.59
CA LYS A 276 -21.13 13.34 1.28
C LYS A 276 -22.43 13.20 2.07
N LYS A 277 -23.49 12.64 1.46
CA LYS A 277 -24.81 12.45 2.11
C LYS A 277 -24.72 11.57 3.35
N ARG A 278 -23.91 10.50 3.30
CA ARG A 278 -23.69 9.57 4.43
C ARG A 278 -22.58 10.03 5.38
N ASN A 279 -21.96 11.18 5.12
CA ASN A 279 -20.84 11.72 5.89
C ASN A 279 -19.73 10.67 6.10
N LEU A 280 -19.34 9.96 5.04
CA LEU A 280 -18.28 8.96 5.08
C LEU A 280 -16.91 9.62 4.96
N PHE A 281 -15.90 9.03 5.59
CA PHE A 281 -14.53 9.51 5.51
C PHE A 281 -13.77 8.78 4.39
N ALA A 282 -13.45 9.51 3.31
CA ALA A 282 -12.82 8.93 2.14
C ALA A 282 -11.29 8.84 2.29
N PHE A 283 -10.76 7.62 2.11
CA PHE A 283 -9.34 7.31 2.01
C PHE A 283 -9.01 6.94 0.56
N PHE A 284 -8.25 7.76 -0.15
CA PHE A 284 -7.79 7.44 -1.49
C PHE A 284 -6.42 6.76 -1.49
N ASP A 285 -6.28 5.65 -2.21
CA ASP A 285 -4.99 5.07 -2.61
C ASP A 285 -4.71 5.40 -4.09
N MET A 286 -3.64 6.16 -4.34
CA MET A 286 -3.27 6.69 -5.66
C MET A 286 -1.85 6.29 -6.02
N ALA A 287 -1.68 5.02 -6.38
CA ALA A 287 -0.37 4.45 -6.73
C ALA A 287 0.02 4.59 -8.22
N TYR A 288 -0.89 5.06 -9.08
CA TYR A 288 -0.78 4.97 -10.54
C TYR A 288 -0.98 6.29 -11.28
N GLN A 289 -0.97 7.45 -10.60
CA GLN A 289 -1.21 8.75 -11.24
C GLN A 289 -0.25 8.99 -12.42
N GLY A 290 -0.81 9.30 -13.59
CA GLY A 290 -0.14 9.44 -14.88
C GLY A 290 0.09 8.10 -15.58
N PHE A 291 0.41 7.05 -14.83
CA PHE A 291 0.70 5.71 -15.38
C PHE A 291 -0.58 4.95 -15.80
N ALA A 292 -1.75 5.37 -15.33
CA ALA A 292 -3.02 4.76 -15.66
C ALA A 292 -3.48 5.17 -17.07
N SER A 293 -3.53 6.48 -17.37
CA SER A 293 -4.02 6.98 -18.66
C SER A 293 -2.98 7.74 -19.50
N GLY A 294 -1.78 7.99 -18.98
CA GLY A 294 -0.80 8.91 -19.58
C GLY A 294 -1.04 10.39 -19.22
N ASP A 295 -2.03 10.70 -18.39
CA ASP A 295 -2.39 12.07 -17.99
C ASP A 295 -2.57 12.16 -16.47
N ILE A 296 -1.67 12.91 -15.83
CA ILE A 296 -1.65 13.07 -14.37
C ILE A 296 -2.89 13.78 -13.82
N ASN A 297 -3.57 14.61 -14.60
CA ASN A 297 -4.76 15.35 -14.17
C ASN A 297 -6.02 14.51 -14.30
N ARG A 298 -6.13 13.73 -15.38
CA ARG A 298 -7.21 12.75 -15.53
C ARG A 298 -7.16 11.72 -14.40
N ASP A 299 -5.97 11.23 -14.09
CA ASP A 299 -5.78 10.17 -13.10
C ASP A 299 -5.98 10.62 -11.64
N SER A 300 -5.93 11.92 -11.35
CA SER A 300 -6.26 12.49 -10.02
C SER A 300 -7.61 13.21 -9.98
N TRP A 301 -8.39 13.15 -11.06
CA TRP A 301 -9.66 13.88 -11.18
C TRP A 301 -10.66 13.50 -10.07
N ALA A 302 -10.80 12.22 -9.74
CA ALA A 302 -11.72 11.78 -8.69
C ALA A 302 -11.35 12.35 -7.31
N VAL A 303 -10.05 12.38 -6.99
CA VAL A 303 -9.52 12.97 -5.75
C VAL A 303 -9.87 14.46 -5.67
N ARG A 304 -9.60 15.21 -6.75
CA ARG A 304 -9.87 16.65 -6.83
C ARG A 304 -11.37 16.94 -6.76
N HIS A 305 -12.18 16.13 -7.46
CA HIS A 305 -13.63 16.28 -7.45
C HIS A 305 -14.23 16.09 -6.04
N PHE A 306 -13.78 15.10 -5.27
CA PHE A 306 -14.24 14.91 -3.89
C PHE A 306 -13.94 16.14 -3.02
N ILE A 307 -12.74 16.71 -3.15
CA ILE A 307 -12.34 17.93 -2.45
C ILE A 307 -13.21 19.13 -2.87
N GLU A 308 -13.45 19.31 -4.16
CA GLU A 308 -14.35 20.35 -4.69
C GLU A 308 -15.79 20.22 -4.16
N GLN A 309 -16.25 19.00 -3.89
CA GLN A 309 -17.53 18.75 -3.23
C GLN A 309 -17.52 19.03 -1.72
N GLY A 310 -16.41 19.54 -1.17
CA GLY A 310 -16.24 19.85 0.26
C GLY A 310 -15.97 18.61 1.11
N ILE A 311 -15.51 17.51 0.52
CA ILE A 311 -15.18 16.28 1.25
C ILE A 311 -13.69 16.33 1.59
N ASN A 312 -13.37 16.50 2.88
CA ASN A 312 -12.01 16.35 3.35
C ASN A 312 -11.61 14.86 3.33
N ILE A 313 -10.48 14.56 2.70
CA ILE A 313 -10.00 13.19 2.46
C ILE A 313 -8.63 12.97 3.10
N VAL A 314 -8.21 11.71 3.13
CA VAL A 314 -6.79 11.33 3.21
C VAL A 314 -6.36 10.66 1.93
N LEU A 315 -5.08 10.82 1.58
CA LEU A 315 -4.52 10.35 0.32
C LEU A 315 -3.20 9.64 0.54
N SER A 316 -3.10 8.42 0.02
CA SER A 316 -1.85 7.68 -0.15
C SER A 316 -1.33 7.85 -1.58
N GLN A 317 -0.07 8.27 -1.72
CA GLN A 317 0.63 8.37 -3.00
C GLN A 317 1.83 7.43 -3.04
N SER A 318 2.10 6.86 -4.22
CA SER A 318 3.28 6.03 -4.47
C SER A 318 3.96 6.45 -5.77
N TYR A 319 5.29 6.55 -5.72
CA TYR A 319 6.13 6.85 -6.89
C TYR A 319 6.81 5.62 -7.49
N ALA A 320 6.45 4.43 -7.00
CA ALA A 320 7.05 3.18 -7.46
C ALA A 320 6.80 2.92 -8.96
N LYS A 321 5.63 3.31 -9.48
CA LYS A 321 5.22 2.98 -10.86
C LYS A 321 5.45 4.16 -11.80
N ASN A 322 4.88 5.33 -11.47
CA ASN A 322 4.97 6.50 -12.33
C ASN A 322 6.40 7.08 -12.45
N MET A 323 7.31 6.83 -11.52
CA MET A 323 8.74 7.17 -11.67
C MET A 323 9.65 5.94 -11.78
N GLY A 324 9.08 4.72 -11.77
CA GLY A 324 9.88 3.50 -11.75
C GLY A 324 10.74 3.31 -10.48
N LEU A 325 10.46 4.05 -9.40
CA LEU A 325 11.25 4.06 -8.15
C LEU A 325 10.81 2.93 -7.19
N TYR A 326 10.65 1.71 -7.72
CA TYR A 326 10.12 0.56 -6.97
C TYR A 326 10.90 0.29 -5.68
N GLY A 327 12.22 0.13 -5.80
CA GLY A 327 13.12 -0.24 -4.70
C GLY A 327 13.50 0.92 -3.78
N GLU A 328 13.37 2.16 -4.25
CA GLU A 328 13.67 3.38 -3.48
C GLU A 328 12.61 3.71 -2.42
N ARG A 329 11.43 3.09 -2.53
CA ARG A 329 10.33 3.19 -1.57
C ARG A 329 9.85 4.63 -1.34
N VAL A 330 9.57 5.36 -2.41
CA VAL A 330 9.12 6.76 -2.36
C VAL A 330 7.59 6.85 -2.39
N GLY A 331 7.01 7.58 -1.44
CA GLY A 331 5.58 7.82 -1.32
C GLY A 331 5.27 8.96 -0.35
N ALA A 332 4.00 9.34 -0.26
CA ALA A 332 3.53 10.41 0.59
C ALA A 332 2.15 10.09 1.18
N PHE A 333 1.88 10.60 2.38
CA PHE A 333 0.56 10.58 3.01
C PHE A 333 0.10 12.01 3.22
N THR A 334 -1.09 12.33 2.71
CA THR A 334 -1.67 13.67 2.77
C THR A 334 -2.99 13.63 3.53
N VAL A 335 -3.19 14.59 4.45
CA VAL A 335 -4.46 14.80 5.14
C VAL A 335 -5.00 16.19 4.77
N ILE A 336 -6.19 16.24 4.20
CA ILE A 336 -6.91 17.48 3.94
C ILE A 336 -7.69 17.85 5.20
N CYS A 337 -7.42 19.03 5.74
CA CYS A 337 -7.93 19.52 7.02
C CYS A 337 -8.94 20.65 6.81
N LYS A 338 -9.64 21.03 7.88
CA LYS A 338 -10.53 22.19 7.88
C LYS A 338 -9.77 23.49 7.61
N ASP A 339 -8.62 23.67 8.26
CA ASP A 339 -7.79 24.88 8.20
C ASP A 339 -6.31 24.54 8.46
N SER A 340 -5.43 25.54 8.36
CA SER A 340 -3.99 25.38 8.54
C SER A 340 -3.58 25.10 9.98
N GLU A 341 -4.36 25.54 10.98
CA GLU A 341 -4.10 25.23 12.40
C GLU A 341 -4.40 23.77 12.71
N GLU A 342 -5.46 23.22 12.14
CA GLU A 342 -5.72 21.78 12.19
C GLU A 342 -4.62 20.98 11.50
N ALA A 343 -4.14 21.42 10.33
CA ALA A 343 -3.05 20.74 9.65
C ALA A 343 -1.78 20.65 10.51
N LYS A 344 -1.41 21.71 11.25
CA LYS A 344 -0.28 21.70 12.21
C LYS A 344 -0.48 20.69 13.34
N ARG A 345 -1.69 20.60 13.90
CA ARG A 345 -2.02 19.59 14.94
C ARG A 345 -1.89 18.18 14.37
N VAL A 346 -2.44 17.94 13.18
CA VAL A 346 -2.35 16.63 12.49
C VAL A 346 -0.88 16.28 12.21
N GLU A 347 -0.07 17.22 11.71
CA GLU A 347 1.36 17.01 11.46
C GLU A 347 2.09 16.52 12.72
N SER A 348 1.86 17.17 13.86
CA SER A 348 2.51 16.81 15.12
C SER A 348 2.23 15.36 15.51
N GLN A 349 0.99 14.89 15.32
CA GLN A 349 0.57 13.53 15.64
C GLN A 349 1.07 12.51 14.63
N LEU A 350 1.14 12.86 13.34
CA LEU A 350 1.79 12.03 12.33
C LEU A 350 3.27 11.83 12.65
N LYS A 351 3.98 12.87 13.08
CA LYS A 351 5.39 12.77 13.50
C LYS A 351 5.55 11.84 14.72
N ILE A 352 4.65 11.94 15.70
CA ILE A 352 4.64 11.04 16.88
C ILE A 352 4.38 9.58 16.47
N LEU A 353 3.55 9.34 15.46
CA LEU A 353 3.29 7.99 14.94
C LEU A 353 4.45 7.43 14.11
N ILE A 354 5.05 8.25 13.26
CA ILE A 354 6.12 7.84 12.34
C ILE A 354 7.42 7.53 13.10
N ARG A 355 7.77 8.37 14.09
CA ARG A 355 9.05 8.24 14.82
C ARG A 355 9.29 6.85 15.42
N PRO A 356 8.34 6.19 16.11
CA PRO A 356 8.53 4.83 16.61
C PRO A 356 8.36 3.74 15.55
N MET A 357 7.86 4.04 14.34
CA MET A 357 7.81 3.08 13.25
C MET A 357 9.17 2.95 12.55
N TYR A 358 9.77 4.08 12.19
CA TYR A 358 11.03 4.10 11.43
C TYR A 358 11.86 5.38 11.61
N SER A 359 11.58 6.19 12.64
CA SER A 359 12.23 7.48 12.93
C SER A 359 12.01 8.56 11.86
N ASN A 360 12.60 8.40 10.68
CA ASN A 360 12.52 9.31 9.55
C ASN A 360 12.66 8.53 8.21
N PRO A 361 12.10 9.03 7.10
CA PRO A 361 12.03 8.28 5.85
C PRO A 361 13.35 8.34 5.04
N PRO A 362 13.55 7.43 4.05
CA PRO A 362 14.78 7.35 3.27
C PRO A 362 14.95 8.53 2.31
N ILE A 363 16.19 9.02 2.18
CA ILE A 363 16.46 10.28 1.49
C ILE A 363 16.64 10.18 -0.03
N ASN A 364 17.18 9.06 -0.54
CA ASN A 364 17.66 8.96 -1.93
C ASN A 364 16.53 9.17 -2.95
N GLY A 365 15.52 8.28 -2.94
CA GLY A 365 14.40 8.40 -3.85
C GLY A 365 13.59 9.70 -3.71
N ALA A 366 13.50 10.27 -2.50
CA ALA A 366 12.83 11.56 -2.30
C ALA A 366 13.60 12.72 -2.94
N ARG A 367 14.95 12.70 -2.91
CA ARG A 367 15.77 13.66 -3.66
C ARG A 367 15.56 13.51 -5.16
N ILE A 368 15.52 12.28 -5.69
CA ILE A 368 15.25 12.02 -7.11
C ILE A 368 13.89 12.60 -7.51
N ALA A 369 12.82 12.23 -6.80
CA ALA A 369 11.48 12.70 -7.08
C ALA A 369 11.36 14.23 -6.93
N SER A 370 11.97 14.81 -5.89
CA SER A 370 11.98 16.27 -5.69
C SER A 370 12.66 17.01 -6.86
N ILE A 371 13.84 16.53 -7.30
CA ILE A 371 14.56 17.14 -8.44
C ILE A 371 13.73 17.07 -9.72
N ILE A 372 13.11 15.93 -10.01
CA ILE A 372 12.26 15.76 -11.20
C ILE A 372 11.06 16.70 -11.14
N LEU A 373 10.32 16.71 -10.02
CA LEU A 373 9.06 17.46 -9.93
C LEU A 373 9.28 18.97 -9.90
N ASN A 374 10.39 19.44 -9.32
CA ASN A 374 10.70 20.86 -9.15
C ASN A 374 11.58 21.45 -10.27
N SER A 375 12.04 20.64 -11.24
CA SER A 375 12.77 21.13 -12.41
C SER A 375 11.87 21.10 -13.65
N PRO A 376 11.53 22.24 -14.28
CA PRO A 376 10.60 22.26 -15.41
C PRO A 376 10.97 21.30 -16.56
N ASP A 377 12.26 21.23 -16.91
CA ASP A 377 12.74 20.37 -17.98
C ASP A 377 12.62 18.87 -17.63
N LEU A 378 13.04 18.47 -16.43
CA LEU A 378 12.93 17.07 -15.99
C LEU A 378 11.48 16.67 -15.75
N ARG A 379 10.62 17.58 -15.27
CA ARG A 379 9.19 17.34 -15.11
C ARG A 379 8.53 17.09 -16.47
N LYS A 380 8.86 17.91 -17.48
CA LYS A 380 8.36 17.74 -18.85
C LYS A 380 8.82 16.41 -19.45
N GLU A 381 10.10 16.05 -19.29
CA GLU A 381 10.63 14.77 -19.73
C GLU A 381 9.94 13.61 -19.03
N TRP A 382 9.79 13.68 -17.70
CA TRP A 382 9.08 12.67 -16.91
C TRP A 382 7.64 12.47 -17.40
N LEU A 383 6.88 13.55 -17.62
CA LEU A 383 5.50 13.45 -18.12
C LEU A 383 5.44 12.73 -19.48
N ALA A 384 6.40 13.02 -20.39
CA ALA A 384 6.49 12.33 -21.66
C ALA A 384 6.84 10.84 -21.50
N GLU A 385 7.78 10.50 -20.62
CA GLU A 385 8.16 9.10 -20.34
C GLU A 385 7.01 8.31 -19.69
N VAL A 386 6.29 8.91 -18.73
CA VAL A 386 5.09 8.30 -18.13
C VAL A 386 4.00 8.06 -19.17
N LYS A 387 3.76 9.04 -20.04
CA LYS A 387 2.82 8.88 -21.14
C LYS A 387 3.23 7.73 -22.06
N GLY A 388 4.51 7.64 -22.42
CA GLY A 388 5.02 6.53 -23.23
C GLY A 388 4.81 5.16 -22.58
N MET A 389 5.01 5.05 -21.27
CA MET A 389 4.72 3.81 -20.52
C MET A 389 3.22 3.46 -20.57
N ALA A 390 2.34 4.44 -20.34
CA ALA A 390 0.89 4.24 -20.38
C ALA A 390 0.41 3.85 -21.80
N ASP A 391 0.88 4.57 -22.83
CA ASP A 391 0.56 4.31 -24.24
C ASP A 391 0.94 2.87 -24.64
N ARG A 392 2.09 2.37 -24.16
CA ARG A 392 2.49 0.97 -24.41
C ARG A 392 1.52 -0.02 -23.79
N ILE A 393 1.13 0.19 -22.53
CA ILE A 393 0.17 -0.68 -21.83
C ILE A 393 -1.19 -0.70 -22.54
N ILE A 394 -1.68 0.48 -22.94
CA ILE A 394 -2.91 0.61 -23.74
C ILE A 394 -2.76 -0.13 -25.08
N GLY A 395 -1.63 0.04 -25.76
CA GLY A 395 -1.31 -0.65 -27.01
C GLY A 395 -1.32 -2.17 -26.85
N MET A 396 -0.75 -2.71 -25.77
CA MET A 396 -0.75 -4.15 -25.48
C MET A 396 -2.16 -4.70 -25.23
N ARG A 397 -3.03 -3.95 -24.55
CA ARG A 397 -4.44 -4.33 -24.37
C ARG A 397 -5.16 -4.44 -25.70
N THR A 398 -5.03 -3.42 -26.55
CA THR A 398 -5.62 -3.40 -27.90
C THR A 398 -5.10 -4.55 -28.76
N GLN A 399 -3.79 -4.81 -28.74
CA GLN A 399 -3.19 -5.91 -29.49
C GLN A 399 -3.64 -7.29 -28.98
N LEU A 400 -3.80 -7.47 -27.66
CA LEU A 400 -4.30 -8.72 -27.11
C LEU A 400 -5.73 -9.02 -27.59
N VAL A 401 -6.64 -8.05 -27.50
CA VAL A 401 -8.02 -8.19 -28.00
C VAL A 401 -8.04 -8.47 -29.50
N ALA A 402 -7.25 -7.73 -30.29
CA ALA A 402 -7.17 -7.93 -31.73
C ALA A 402 -6.67 -9.33 -32.09
N ASN A 403 -5.66 -9.85 -31.40
CA ASN A 403 -5.14 -11.20 -31.64
C ASN A 403 -6.11 -12.29 -31.17
N LEU A 404 -6.83 -12.11 -30.05
CA LEU A 404 -7.87 -13.05 -29.61
C LEU A 404 -8.99 -13.18 -30.66
N LYS A 405 -9.37 -12.07 -31.30
CA LYS A 405 -10.31 -12.08 -32.42
C LYS A 405 -9.74 -12.81 -33.65
N LYS A 406 -8.46 -12.61 -33.96
CA LYS A 406 -7.78 -13.31 -35.09
C LYS A 406 -7.67 -14.82 -34.86
N GLU A 407 -7.48 -15.27 -33.63
CA GLU A 407 -7.49 -16.69 -33.27
C GLU A 407 -8.88 -17.34 -33.38
N GLY A 408 -9.94 -16.55 -33.59
CA GLY A 408 -11.32 -17.06 -33.74
C GLY A 408 -12.08 -17.20 -32.42
N SER A 409 -11.66 -16.51 -31.35
CA SER A 409 -12.41 -16.51 -30.09
C SER A 409 -13.80 -15.90 -30.26
N SER A 410 -14.83 -16.61 -29.81
CA SER A 410 -16.24 -16.17 -29.79
C SER A 410 -16.63 -15.38 -28.53
N HIS A 411 -15.72 -15.30 -27.54
CA HIS A 411 -15.97 -14.58 -26.28
C HIS A 411 -15.85 -13.06 -26.47
N ASN A 412 -16.58 -12.30 -25.68
CA ASN A 412 -16.38 -10.86 -25.58
C ASN A 412 -15.16 -10.55 -24.70
N TRP A 413 -14.11 -9.99 -25.30
CA TRP A 413 -12.87 -9.59 -24.63
C TRP A 413 -12.72 -8.06 -24.45
N GLN A 414 -13.78 -7.29 -24.69
CA GLN A 414 -13.73 -5.81 -24.65
C GLN A 414 -13.30 -5.26 -23.28
N HIS A 415 -13.58 -5.98 -22.19
CA HIS A 415 -13.13 -5.59 -20.84
C HIS A 415 -11.62 -5.40 -20.75
N ILE A 416 -10.82 -6.08 -21.58
CA ILE A 416 -9.36 -5.89 -21.60
C ILE A 416 -9.00 -4.45 -22.02
N THR A 417 -9.74 -3.86 -22.95
CA THR A 417 -9.53 -2.46 -23.40
C THR A 417 -10.29 -1.44 -22.56
N ASP A 418 -11.41 -1.83 -21.95
CA ASP A 418 -12.15 -0.94 -21.04
C ASP A 418 -11.43 -0.76 -19.70
N GLN A 419 -10.72 -1.79 -19.24
CA GLN A 419 -9.86 -1.74 -18.05
C GLN A 419 -8.60 -0.88 -18.27
N ILE A 420 -8.16 -0.22 -17.19
CA ILE A 420 -7.11 0.80 -17.15
C ILE A 420 -5.90 0.33 -16.34
N GLY A 421 -4.72 0.85 -16.66
CA GLY A 421 -3.48 0.61 -15.92
C GLY A 421 -2.84 -0.74 -16.21
N MET A 422 -1.96 -1.20 -15.33
CA MET A 422 -1.12 -2.37 -15.58
C MET A 422 -1.77 -3.71 -15.29
N PHE A 423 -2.85 -3.77 -14.50
CA PHE A 423 -3.50 -5.04 -14.19
C PHE A 423 -4.81 -5.21 -14.96
N CYS A 424 -5.08 -6.45 -15.36
CA CYS A 424 -6.29 -6.82 -16.07
C CYS A 424 -6.86 -8.08 -15.41
N PHE A 425 -8.11 -8.03 -15.01
CA PHE A 425 -8.88 -9.23 -14.67
C PHE A 425 -9.45 -9.81 -15.95
N THR A 426 -8.90 -10.97 -16.35
CA THR A 426 -9.24 -11.60 -17.63
C THR A 426 -10.61 -12.27 -17.63
N GLY A 427 -11.12 -12.68 -16.47
CA GLY A 427 -12.30 -13.54 -16.35
C GLY A 427 -11.99 -15.04 -16.51
N LEU A 428 -10.72 -15.41 -16.70
CA LEU A 428 -10.30 -16.80 -16.76
C LEU A 428 -10.48 -17.49 -15.40
N LYS A 429 -10.98 -18.73 -15.45
CA LYS A 429 -11.20 -19.55 -14.25
C LYS A 429 -9.89 -20.19 -13.75
N PRO A 430 -9.81 -20.59 -12.47
CA PRO A 430 -8.61 -21.21 -11.91
C PRO A 430 -8.07 -22.40 -12.71
N GLU A 431 -8.95 -23.25 -13.24
CA GLU A 431 -8.60 -24.39 -14.10
C GLU A 431 -7.98 -23.96 -15.44
N GLN A 432 -8.44 -22.86 -16.02
CA GLN A 432 -7.87 -22.29 -17.25
C GLN A 432 -6.49 -21.67 -16.98
N VAL A 433 -6.34 -20.98 -15.84
CA VAL A 433 -5.04 -20.46 -15.38
C VAL A 433 -4.03 -21.58 -15.16
N GLU A 434 -4.46 -22.70 -14.58
CA GLU A 434 -3.61 -23.86 -14.39
C GLU A 434 -3.16 -24.48 -15.71
N ARG A 435 -4.08 -24.62 -16.69
CA ARG A 435 -3.74 -25.04 -18.06
C ARG A 435 -2.76 -24.09 -18.73
N LEU A 436 -2.97 -22.77 -18.62
CA LEU A 436 -2.02 -21.76 -19.13
C LEU A 436 -0.61 -21.93 -18.55
N THR A 437 -0.53 -22.22 -17.26
CA THR A 437 0.75 -22.45 -16.59
C THR A 437 1.41 -23.74 -17.09
N LYS A 438 0.68 -24.86 -17.12
CA LYS A 438 1.23 -26.19 -17.45
C LYS A 438 1.49 -26.43 -18.93
N GLU A 439 0.56 -26.00 -19.80
CA GLU A 439 0.60 -26.28 -21.24
C GLU A 439 1.35 -25.19 -22.02
N PHE A 440 1.36 -23.95 -21.53
CA PHE A 440 1.88 -22.80 -22.27
C PHE A 440 2.99 -22.01 -21.56
N SER A 441 3.38 -22.38 -20.33
CA SER A 441 4.33 -21.62 -19.51
C SER A 441 3.93 -20.15 -19.31
N VAL A 442 2.62 -19.87 -19.23
CA VAL A 442 2.08 -18.53 -18.98
C VAL A 442 1.69 -18.43 -17.50
N TYR A 443 2.49 -17.67 -16.73
CA TYR A 443 2.36 -17.56 -15.28
C TYR A 443 1.55 -16.33 -14.89
N MET A 444 0.41 -16.54 -14.23
CA MET A 444 -0.46 -15.49 -13.70
C MET A 444 -1.07 -15.93 -12.36
N THR A 445 -1.78 -15.04 -11.66
CA THR A 445 -2.42 -15.41 -10.39
C THR A 445 -3.74 -16.16 -10.63
N LYS A 446 -4.12 -17.04 -9.68
CA LYS A 446 -5.27 -17.94 -9.82
C LYS A 446 -6.63 -17.25 -9.97
N ASP A 447 -6.71 -15.96 -9.64
CA ASP A 447 -7.88 -15.11 -9.81
C ASP A 447 -8.05 -14.58 -11.24
N GLY A 448 -7.19 -14.99 -12.18
CA GLY A 448 -7.24 -14.55 -13.57
C GLY A 448 -6.65 -13.16 -13.80
N ARG A 449 -5.95 -12.58 -12.81
CA ARG A 449 -5.23 -11.31 -12.98
C ARG A 449 -3.97 -11.51 -13.82
N ILE A 450 -3.84 -10.73 -14.88
CA ILE A 450 -2.59 -10.57 -15.61
C ILE A 450 -1.99 -9.18 -15.38
N SER A 451 -0.67 -9.12 -15.30
CA SER A 451 0.11 -7.90 -15.44
C SER A 451 0.35 -7.64 -16.91
N VAL A 452 -0.35 -6.64 -17.45
CA VAL A 452 -0.22 -6.21 -18.84
C VAL A 452 1.20 -5.74 -19.16
N ALA A 453 1.94 -5.28 -18.13
CA ALA A 453 3.34 -4.92 -18.29
C ALA A 453 4.23 -6.07 -18.78
N GLY A 454 3.85 -7.34 -18.54
CA GLY A 454 4.59 -8.51 -19.03
C GLY A 454 4.38 -8.81 -20.52
N LEU A 455 3.43 -8.14 -21.18
CA LEU A 455 3.20 -8.27 -22.61
C LEU A 455 4.22 -7.44 -23.40
N THR A 456 4.61 -7.97 -24.55
CA THR A 456 5.48 -7.34 -25.55
C THR A 456 4.88 -7.55 -26.93
N SER A 457 5.29 -6.73 -27.89
CA SER A 457 4.95 -6.94 -29.31
C SER A 457 5.31 -8.35 -29.81
N SER A 458 6.37 -8.95 -29.25
CA SER A 458 6.85 -10.30 -29.60
C SER A 458 6.08 -11.45 -28.94
N ASN A 459 5.38 -11.23 -27.82
CA ASN A 459 4.72 -12.31 -27.07
C ASN A 459 3.18 -12.22 -27.03
N VAL A 460 2.59 -11.07 -27.39
CA VAL A 460 1.14 -10.84 -27.27
C VAL A 460 0.32 -11.81 -28.15
N ALA A 461 0.83 -12.18 -29.32
CA ALA A 461 0.18 -13.17 -30.18
C ALA A 461 0.20 -14.57 -29.55
N TYR A 462 1.32 -14.97 -28.94
CA TYR A 462 1.43 -16.25 -28.23
C TYR A 462 0.48 -16.31 -27.04
N LEU A 463 0.35 -15.22 -26.28
CA LEU A 463 -0.63 -15.14 -25.19
C LEU A 463 -2.06 -15.26 -25.69
N ALA A 464 -2.42 -14.56 -26.77
CA ALA A 464 -3.75 -14.65 -27.37
C ALA A 464 -4.07 -16.08 -27.81
N HIS A 465 -3.13 -16.75 -28.47
CA HIS A 465 -3.25 -18.16 -28.84
C HIS A 465 -3.47 -19.05 -27.62
N ALA A 466 -2.62 -18.93 -26.58
CA ALA A 466 -2.72 -19.72 -25.36
C ALA A 466 -4.08 -19.51 -24.65
N ILE A 467 -4.53 -18.26 -24.51
CA ILE A 467 -5.84 -17.92 -23.93
C ILE A 467 -6.96 -18.55 -24.76
N HIS A 468 -6.91 -18.46 -26.09
CA HIS A 468 -7.91 -19.08 -26.96
C HIS A 468 -7.95 -20.61 -26.76
N GLN A 469 -6.81 -21.30 -26.72
CA GLN A 469 -6.78 -22.77 -26.52
C GLN A 469 -7.39 -23.23 -25.20
N VAL A 470 -7.34 -22.42 -24.14
CA VAL A 470 -7.93 -22.77 -22.83
C VAL A 470 -9.37 -22.30 -22.65
N SER A 471 -9.89 -21.49 -23.59
CA SER A 471 -11.24 -20.89 -23.50
C SER A 471 -12.17 -21.20 -24.66
N LYS A 472 -11.69 -21.80 -25.75
CA LYS A 472 -12.50 -22.15 -26.94
C LYS A 472 -13.53 -23.25 -26.70
#